data_AF-A0A9E4B8S3-F1
#
_entry.id   AF-A0A9E4B8S3-F1
#
_cell.length_a   1.000
_cell.length_b   1.000
_cell.length_c   1.000
_cell.angle_alpha   90.00
_cell.angle_beta   90.00
_cell.angle_gamma   90.00
#
_symmetry.space_group_name_H-M   'P 1'
#
loop_
_entity.id
_entity.type
_entity.pdbx_description
1 polymer ?
#
loop_
_entity_poly.entity_id
_entity_poly.type
_entity_poly.pdbx_seq_one_letter_code
_entity_poly.pdbx_strand_id
1 'polypeptide(L)'
;MDALDFRFGHGRRRQCNPRPALAWLGFATAFAVAAAAAGQELPQAQPEAVGMSKEGLNAVAAEMDRLVADGEIVGMNAMITRQGRIVFEHATGILDMETGAPMRLDSLIRIYSMTKPITSAGALMLVDDG
;
A
#
# COMPACT_ATOMS: atom_id res chain seq x y z
N MET A 1 -37.83 35.74 -67.01
CA MET A 1 -37.49 37.15 -66.77
C MET A 1 -36.75 37.19 -65.44
N ASP A 2 -35.44 37.26 -65.32
CA ASP A 2 -34.30 37.23 -66.21
C ASP A 2 -33.13 36.95 -65.24
N ALA A 3 -32.37 35.87 -65.46
CA ALA A 3 -31.12 35.85 -66.20
C ALA A 3 -29.92 36.44 -65.42
N LEU A 4 -28.78 35.74 -65.60
CA LEU A 4 -27.39 36.09 -65.29
C LEU A 4 -26.96 35.67 -63.87
N ASP A 5 -26.35 34.50 -63.65
CA ASP A 5 -25.10 33.97 -64.23
C ASP A 5 -24.02 35.05 -64.38
N PHE A 6 -23.05 35.06 -63.47
CA PHE A 6 -21.64 35.15 -63.84
C PHE A 6 -20.67 34.82 -62.68
N ARG A 7 -19.71 33.94 -63.04
CA ARG A 7 -18.31 33.82 -62.57
C ARG A 7 -17.96 32.94 -61.37
N PHE A 8 -17.57 31.71 -61.72
CA PHE A 8 -16.21 31.16 -61.58
C PHE A 8 -15.40 31.58 -60.34
N GLY A 9 -15.43 30.71 -59.33
CA GLY A 9 -14.37 30.58 -58.32
C GLY A 9 -13.70 29.21 -58.46
N HIS A 10 -12.55 29.16 -59.14
CA HIS A 10 -11.67 28.00 -59.13
C HIS A 10 -11.04 27.80 -57.74
N GLY A 11 -11.01 26.54 -57.30
CA GLY A 11 -9.90 26.01 -56.51
C GLY A 11 -10.01 26.13 -55.00
N ARG A 12 -10.38 25.00 -54.37
CA ARG A 12 -9.45 24.22 -53.52
C ARG A 12 -10.14 22.92 -53.11
N ARG A 13 -9.72 21.82 -53.74
CA ARG A 13 -9.82 20.50 -53.10
C ARG A 13 -8.92 20.56 -51.86
N ARG A 14 -9.51 20.52 -50.66
CA ARG A 14 -8.77 20.18 -49.44
C ARG A 14 -9.44 18.98 -48.78
N GLN A 15 -8.87 17.84 -49.18
CA GLN A 15 -8.61 16.63 -48.40
C GLN A 15 -9.39 16.49 -47.09
N CYS A 16 -10.23 15.44 -47.02
CA CYS A 16 -10.49 14.73 -45.80
C CYS A 16 -9.15 14.36 -45.13
N ASN A 17 -8.98 14.65 -43.85
CA ASN A 17 -8.00 13.95 -43.03
C ASN A 17 -8.71 13.27 -41.86
N PRO A 18 -8.75 11.93 -41.80
CA PRO A 18 -9.14 11.22 -40.59
C PRO A 18 -7.94 11.04 -39.65
N ARG A 19 -8.13 11.47 -38.39
CA ARG A 19 -7.43 11.06 -37.15
C ARG A 19 -6.00 11.59 -36.89
N PRO A 20 -5.68 11.82 -35.59
CA PRO A 20 -4.69 10.92 -35.00
C PRO A 20 -5.19 10.29 -33.70
N ALA A 21 -5.41 8.97 -33.76
CA ALA A 21 -5.73 8.10 -32.63
C ALA A 21 -4.51 7.81 -31.72
N LEU A 22 -3.50 8.69 -31.69
CA LEU A 22 -2.22 8.46 -31.01
C LEU A 22 -2.09 9.15 -29.65
N ALA A 23 -3.02 10.03 -29.26
CA ALA A 23 -2.96 10.72 -27.97
C ALA A 23 -3.29 9.81 -26.76
N TRP A 24 -3.87 8.63 -26.98
CA TRP A 24 -4.27 7.71 -25.91
C TRP A 24 -3.17 6.75 -25.45
N LEU A 25 -2.09 6.59 -26.22
CA LEU A 25 -0.98 5.67 -25.89
C LEU A 25 0.02 6.24 -24.87
N GLY A 26 0.12 7.57 -24.75
CA GLY A 26 1.03 8.21 -23.79
C GLY A 26 0.50 8.24 -22.35
N PHE A 27 -0.82 8.19 -22.17
CA PHE A 27 -1.43 8.24 -20.84
C PHE A 27 -1.42 6.86 -20.14
N ALA A 28 -1.49 5.77 -20.92
CA ALA A 28 -1.49 4.40 -20.38
C ALA A 28 -0.11 3.97 -19.84
N THR A 29 0.99 4.45 -20.43
CA THR A 29 2.36 4.09 -20.00
C THR A 29 2.81 4.84 -18.75
N ALA A 30 2.37 6.08 -18.55
CA ALA A 30 2.70 6.85 -17.33
C ALA A 30 2.04 6.26 -16.06
N PHE A 31 0.84 5.68 -16.19
CA PHE A 31 0.12 5.09 -15.06
C PHE A 31 0.74 3.78 -14.57
N ALA A 32 1.39 3.01 -15.45
CA ALA A 32 1.99 1.72 -15.11
C ALA A 32 3.29 1.83 -14.29
N VAL A 33 4.07 2.91 -14.44
CA VAL A 33 5.35 3.09 -13.72
C VAL A 33 5.14 3.55 -12.27
N ALA A 34 4.11 4.34 -11.99
CA ALA A 34 3.82 4.83 -10.64
C ALA A 34 3.34 3.72 -9.68
N ALA A 35 2.72 2.66 -10.21
CA ALA A 35 2.21 1.54 -9.40
C ALA A 35 3.33 0.65 -8.82
N ALA A 36 4.53 0.64 -9.41
CA ALA A 36 5.64 -0.21 -8.95
C ALA A 36 6.33 0.29 -7.68
N ALA A 37 6.09 1.55 -7.26
CA ALA A 37 6.72 2.16 -6.09
C ALA A 37 5.86 2.06 -4.81
N ALA A 38 4.58 1.67 -4.92
CA ALA A 38 3.66 1.58 -3.80
C ALA A 38 3.66 0.16 -3.22
N GLY A 39 4.69 -0.18 -2.44
CA GLY A 39 4.73 -1.43 -1.67
C GLY A 39 6.10 -2.10 -1.67
N GLN A 40 7.11 -1.46 -1.08
CA GLN A 40 8.31 -2.21 -0.70
C GLN A 40 8.02 -2.95 0.61
N GLU A 41 7.84 -4.27 0.53
CA GLU A 41 7.95 -5.13 1.70
C GLU A 41 9.34 -4.97 2.31
N LEU A 42 9.39 -4.86 3.64
CA LEU A 42 10.66 -4.77 4.34
C LEU A 42 11.42 -6.09 4.21
N PRO A 43 12.71 -6.07 3.84
CA PRO A 43 13.49 -7.30 3.75
C PRO A 43 13.68 -7.93 5.14
N GLN A 44 13.64 -9.25 5.18
CA GLN A 44 13.99 -10.03 6.37
C GLN A 44 15.50 -10.02 6.59
N ALA A 45 15.93 -10.00 7.85
CA ALA A 45 17.33 -10.13 8.21
C ALA A 45 17.52 -10.90 9.51
N GLN A 46 18.72 -11.47 9.67
CA GLN A 46 19.11 -12.05 10.94
C GLN A 46 19.24 -10.94 12.01
N PRO A 47 18.75 -11.16 13.24
CA PRO A 47 18.84 -10.18 14.33
C PRO A 47 20.24 -9.64 14.55
N GLU A 48 21.25 -10.50 14.46
CA GLU A 48 22.65 -10.19 14.73
C GLU A 48 23.21 -9.19 13.70
N ALA A 49 22.74 -9.27 12.44
CA ALA A 49 23.16 -8.39 11.36
C ALA A 49 22.75 -6.92 11.59
N VAL A 50 21.73 -6.69 12.41
CA VAL A 50 21.29 -5.34 12.81
C VAL A 50 21.58 -5.08 14.29
N GLY A 51 22.40 -5.90 14.96
CA GLY A 51 22.82 -5.72 16.34
C GLY A 51 21.77 -6.04 17.41
N MET A 52 20.88 -7.01 17.16
CA MET A 52 19.95 -7.59 18.14
C MET A 52 20.33 -9.05 18.44
N SER A 53 20.02 -9.54 19.65
CA SER A 53 20.26 -10.94 20.02
C SER A 53 19.08 -11.82 19.60
N LYS A 54 19.37 -12.90 18.89
CA LYS A 54 18.38 -13.93 18.54
C LYS A 54 17.83 -14.63 19.77
N GLU A 55 18.66 -14.90 20.78
CA GLU A 55 18.25 -15.50 22.05
C GLU A 55 17.24 -14.60 22.79
N GLY A 56 17.48 -13.30 22.81
CA GLY A 56 16.54 -12.33 23.41
C GLY A 56 15.20 -12.30 22.68
N LEU A 57 15.22 -12.33 21.35
CA LEU A 57 13.99 -12.38 20.54
C LEU A 57 13.24 -13.71 20.69
N ASN A 58 13.95 -14.83 20.82
CA ASN A 58 13.34 -16.12 21.14
C ASN A 58 12.69 -16.11 22.54
N ALA A 59 13.29 -15.42 23.52
CA ALA A 59 12.68 -15.25 24.84
C ALA A 59 11.38 -14.43 24.78
N VAL A 60 11.30 -13.44 23.88
CA VAL A 60 10.04 -12.70 23.62
C VAL A 60 8.97 -13.64 23.07
N ALA A 61 9.28 -14.46 22.05
CA ALA A 61 8.32 -15.44 21.53
C ALA A 61 7.85 -16.42 22.60
N ALA A 62 8.77 -16.93 23.43
CA ALA A 62 8.44 -17.85 24.52
C ALA A 62 7.50 -17.22 25.55
N GLU A 63 7.69 -15.94 25.90
CA GLU A 63 6.80 -15.25 26.82
C GLU A 63 5.43 -14.97 26.19
N MET A 64 5.37 -14.63 24.91
CA MET A 64 4.09 -14.51 24.18
C MET A 64 3.32 -15.83 24.22
N ASP A 65 3.99 -16.96 23.98
CA ASP A 65 3.38 -18.28 24.03
C ASP A 65 2.92 -18.64 25.46
N ARG A 66 3.69 -18.29 26.49
CA ARG A 66 3.31 -18.47 27.90
C ARG A 66 2.04 -17.70 28.23
N LEU A 67 1.95 -16.42 27.85
CA LEU A 67 0.79 -15.57 28.12
C LEU A 67 -0.50 -16.12 27.48
N VAL A 68 -0.38 -16.73 26.29
CA VAL A 68 -1.50 -17.43 25.66
C VAL A 68 -1.82 -18.74 26.38
N ALA A 69 -0.81 -19.54 26.71
CA ALA A 69 -0.98 -20.81 27.41
C ALA A 69 -1.64 -20.64 28.79
N ASP A 70 -1.30 -19.58 29.51
CA ASP A 70 -1.84 -19.25 30.84
C ASP A 70 -3.22 -18.57 30.75
N GLY A 71 -3.73 -18.30 29.54
CA GLY A 71 -5.04 -17.70 29.31
C GLY A 71 -5.11 -16.21 29.67
N GLU A 72 -3.96 -15.56 29.90
CA GLU A 72 -3.89 -14.12 30.16
C GLU A 72 -4.27 -13.32 28.90
N ILE A 73 -3.93 -13.85 27.72
CA ILE A 73 -4.24 -13.27 26.41
C ILE A 73 -4.78 -14.37 25.47
N VAL A 74 -5.85 -14.08 24.73
CA VAL A 74 -6.48 -15.05 23.81
C VAL A 74 -5.64 -15.34 22.56
N GLY A 75 -4.98 -14.29 22.05
CA GLY A 75 -4.05 -14.37 20.94
C GLY A 75 -3.37 -13.04 20.70
N MET A 76 -2.17 -13.08 20.15
CA MET A 76 -1.38 -11.90 19.86
C MET A 76 -0.41 -12.15 18.71
N ASN A 77 -0.02 -11.06 18.05
CA ASN A 77 1.08 -11.07 17.09
C ASN A 77 2.04 -9.91 17.39
N ALA A 78 3.28 -10.05 16.94
CA ALA A 78 4.30 -9.04 17.08
C ALA A 78 5.24 -9.06 15.87
N MET A 79 5.68 -7.87 15.45
CA MET A 79 6.71 -7.67 14.43
C MET A 79 7.70 -6.64 14.95
N ILE A 80 9.00 -6.93 14.85
CA ILE A 80 10.06 -5.99 15.23
C ILE A 80 10.93 -5.72 14.00
N THR A 81 11.13 -4.43 13.73
CA THR A 81 11.96 -3.96 12.64
C THR A 81 13.11 -3.11 13.19
N ARG A 82 14.28 -3.25 12.58
CA ARG A 82 15.47 -2.43 12.90
C ARG A 82 16.29 -2.20 11.65
N GLN A 83 16.75 -0.95 11.47
CA GLN A 83 17.51 -0.53 10.26
C GLN A 83 16.78 -0.85 8.95
N GLY A 84 15.45 -0.70 8.92
CA GLY A 84 14.63 -0.96 7.74
C GLY A 84 14.53 -2.44 7.36
N ARG A 85 14.81 -3.37 8.30
CA ARG A 85 14.69 -4.81 8.09
C ARG A 85 13.82 -5.44 9.17
N ILE A 86 13.02 -6.42 8.79
CA ILE A 86 12.28 -7.25 9.76
C ILE A 86 13.27 -8.25 10.35
N VAL A 87 13.27 -8.37 11.68
CA VAL A 87 14.17 -9.29 12.40
C VAL A 87 13.45 -10.24 13.34
N PHE A 88 12.16 -10.02 13.55
CA PHE A 88 11.32 -10.86 14.38
C PHE A 88 9.87 -10.72 13.95
N GLU A 89 9.21 -11.85 13.81
CA GLU A 89 7.78 -11.98 13.63
C GLU A 89 7.32 -13.19 14.43
N HIS A 90 6.24 -13.03 15.19
CA HIS A 90 5.62 -14.14 15.91
C HIS A 90 4.12 -13.90 16.03
N ALA A 91 3.33 -14.97 15.91
CA ALA A 91 1.89 -14.96 16.11
C ALA A 91 1.49 -16.22 16.87
N THR A 92 0.65 -16.06 17.89
CA THR A 92 0.25 -17.15 18.78
C THR A 92 -1.19 -16.96 19.29
N GLY A 93 -1.85 -18.05 19.62
CA GLY A 93 -3.25 -18.08 20.05
C GLY A 93 -4.26 -17.91 18.91
N ILE A 94 -5.46 -17.46 19.26
CA ILE A 94 -6.60 -17.32 18.34
C ILE A 94 -7.03 -15.87 18.18
N LEU A 95 -7.52 -15.52 17.00
CA LEU A 95 -8.07 -14.21 16.66
C LEU A 95 -9.51 -14.05 17.19
N ASP A 96 -10.28 -15.14 17.17
CA ASP A 96 -11.72 -15.13 17.41
C ASP A 96 -12.12 -16.38 18.20
N MET A 97 -12.79 -16.17 19.33
CA MET A 97 -13.16 -17.23 20.27
C MET A 97 -14.37 -18.06 19.82
N GLU A 98 -15.24 -17.52 18.96
CA GLU A 98 -16.44 -18.21 18.48
C GLU A 98 -16.09 -19.18 17.34
N THR A 99 -15.24 -18.71 16.43
CA THR A 99 -14.81 -19.46 15.24
C THR A 99 -13.54 -20.28 15.47
N GLY A 100 -12.76 -19.96 16.51
CA GLY A 100 -11.44 -20.54 16.75
C GLY A 100 -10.41 -20.18 15.69
N ALA A 101 -10.65 -19.12 14.91
CA ALA A 101 -9.73 -18.72 13.84
C ALA A 101 -8.34 -18.39 14.43
N PRO A 102 -7.24 -18.89 13.84
CA PRO A 102 -5.91 -18.68 14.38
C PRO A 102 -5.48 -17.21 14.24
N MET A 103 -4.69 -16.73 15.22
CA MET A 103 -4.01 -15.45 15.08
C MET A 103 -2.90 -15.56 14.03
N ARG A 104 -2.84 -14.61 13.09
CA ARG A 104 -1.81 -14.52 12.04
C ARG A 104 -1.18 -13.13 12.05
N LEU A 105 -0.03 -12.98 11.39
CA LEU A 105 0.65 -11.68 11.25
C LEU A 105 -0.18 -10.66 10.45
N ASP A 106 -1.01 -11.14 9.52
CA ASP A 106 -1.89 -10.35 8.65
C ASP A 106 -3.35 -10.34 9.12
N SER A 107 -3.61 -10.76 10.36
CA SER A 107 -4.97 -10.70 10.94
C SER A 107 -5.47 -9.26 11.06
N LEU A 108 -6.71 -9.03 10.64
CA LEU A 108 -7.38 -7.74 10.83
C LEU A 108 -7.79 -7.57 12.29
N ILE A 109 -7.10 -6.67 12.99
CA ILE A 109 -7.36 -6.35 14.40
C ILE A 109 -7.83 -4.90 14.56
N ARG A 110 -8.70 -4.68 15.54
CA ARG A 110 -9.16 -3.33 15.89
C ARG A 110 -8.09 -2.62 16.70
N ILE A 111 -7.47 -1.60 16.11
CA ILE A 111 -6.33 -0.90 16.71
C ILE A 111 -6.70 0.24 17.69
N TYR A 112 -8.00 0.54 17.85
CA TYR A 112 -8.53 1.56 18.75
C TYR A 112 -7.76 2.89 18.67
N SER A 113 -7.27 3.40 19.80
CA SER A 113 -6.56 4.67 19.90
C SER A 113 -5.25 4.73 19.12
N MET A 114 -4.73 3.61 18.61
CA MET A 114 -3.58 3.62 17.70
C MET A 114 -3.93 4.24 16.34
N THR A 115 -5.19 4.62 16.09
CA THR A 115 -5.55 5.50 14.96
C THR A 115 -5.07 6.94 15.14
N LYS A 116 -4.80 7.40 16.36
CA LYS A 116 -4.43 8.81 16.64
C LYS A 116 -3.21 9.28 15.84
N PRO A 117 -2.08 8.55 15.79
CA PRO A 117 -0.94 8.97 14.98
C PRO A 117 -1.28 9.13 13.48
N ILE A 118 -2.18 8.30 12.95
CA ILE A 118 -2.62 8.37 11.54
C ILE A 118 -3.44 9.65 11.31
N THR A 119 -4.42 9.91 12.18
CA THR A 119 -5.24 11.12 12.11
C THR A 119 -4.39 12.38 12.32
N SER A 120 -3.49 12.37 13.29
CA SER A 120 -2.58 13.49 13.56
C SER A 120 -1.63 13.75 12.39
N ALA A 121 -1.07 12.72 11.76
CA ALA A 121 -0.25 12.89 10.56
C ALA A 121 -1.05 13.55 9.42
N GLY A 122 -2.28 13.10 9.16
CA GLY A 122 -3.15 13.73 8.17
C GLY A 122 -3.51 15.19 8.50
N ALA A 123 -3.76 15.49 9.78
CA ALA A 123 -4.02 16.85 10.22
C ALA A 123 -2.77 17.76 10.08
N LEU A 124 -1.58 17.25 10.41
CA LEU A 124 -0.33 18.00 10.27
C LEU A 124 0.04 18.25 8.81
N MET A 125 -0.27 17.33 7.90
CA MET A 125 -0.13 17.59 6.46
C MET A 125 -0.97 18.79 6.02
N LEU A 126 -2.22 18.91 6.51
CA LEU A 126 -3.05 20.08 6.22
C LEU A 126 -2.48 21.38 6.81
N VAL A 127 -1.88 21.31 8.01
CA VAL A 127 -1.22 22.47 8.62
C VAL A 127 0.01 22.89 7.82
N ASP A 128 0.79 21.92 7.31
CA ASP A 128 1.94 22.20 6.45
C ASP A 128 1.50 22.79 5.08
N ASP A 129 0.31 22.41 4.60
CA ASP A 129 -0.27 22.88 3.34
C ASP A 129 -1.01 24.25 3.43
N GLY A 130 -1.42 24.73 4.62
CA GLY A 130 -1.97 26.10 4.82
C GLY A 130 -3.02 26.28 5.91
#